data_AF-A0A3D2CE06-F1
#
_entry.id   AF-A0A3D2CE06-F1
#
_cell.length_a   1.000
_cell.length_b   1.000
_cell.length_c   1.000
_cell.angle_alpha   90.00
_cell.angle_beta   90.00
_cell.angle_gamma   90.00
#
_symmetry.space_group_name_H-M   'P 1'
#
loop_
_entity.id
_entity.type
_entity.pdbx_description
1 polymer ?
#
loop_
_entity_poly.entity_id
_entity_poly.type
_entity_poly.pdbx_seq_one_letter_code
_entity_poly.pdbx_strand_id
1 'polypeptide(L)'
;MRACLEIRLGRWRYQWGFISVRTAGGSRGATVPISCRTFVWHYQESSLMSRAYFLLPCLLGSFACGGDTLLSTKFDERADTGGDACEAVPWFQDVDADGYGAGEAVIACAPPSDRYTHIDGDCDDSDAAVSPMAPEVCNELDDNCNGAVDESGGADTWYFDRDGDGHGDPDAPTSACTQPSGTVASSDDCDDTNAAVSPVGIELCNGIDDNCNGEIDDNPTDPSIWYADGDGDGYGDPNVSVEACPPGDGWVANSDDCNDLDGTKWDDCASDSSGGCDGTVYQWSDSSPTQPELHIVSVYEADGGHGDPPGNITVDIDRPGNVVLVLSSYEPVDWTVREQAGTTIDEVILNGYHTQTLVSGAASATVLDRSYESSGRYWAACGYAWPSSSGGCDTLGLVAAAEAHSGLDLAGFVGCYHGTSFSVN
;
A
#
# COMPACT_ATOMS: atom_id res chain seq x y z
N MET A 1 -39.94 61.62 11.51
CA MET A 1 -39.11 60.78 12.39
C MET A 1 -39.11 59.38 11.82
N ARG A 2 -37.94 58.86 11.43
CA ARG A 2 -37.75 57.53 10.85
C ARG A 2 -37.28 56.58 11.95
N ALA A 3 -37.81 55.37 12.02
CA ALA A 3 -37.23 54.30 12.83
C ALA A 3 -36.65 53.26 11.85
N CYS A 4 -35.31 53.12 11.84
CA CYS A 4 -34.63 51.99 11.23
C CYS A 4 -34.72 50.80 12.18
N LEU A 5 -35.12 49.64 11.66
CA LEU A 5 -35.04 48.38 12.38
C LEU A 5 -33.58 47.89 12.30
N GLU A 6 -32.87 47.94 13.42
CA GLU A 6 -31.51 47.39 13.56
C GLU A 6 -31.63 45.91 13.96
N ILE A 7 -31.18 44.98 13.11
CA ILE A 7 -31.11 43.56 13.44
C ILE A 7 -29.64 43.23 13.73
N ARG A 8 -29.30 43.00 15.00
CA ARG A 8 -28.00 42.43 15.37
C ARG A 8 -28.08 40.90 15.27
N LEU A 9 -27.33 40.30 14.34
CA LEU A 9 -27.19 38.85 14.25
C LEU A 9 -26.06 38.39 15.19
N GLY A 10 -26.44 37.71 16.27
CA GLY A 10 -25.51 36.93 17.09
C GLY A 10 -25.34 35.52 16.51
N ARG A 11 -24.11 34.99 16.56
CA ARG A 11 -23.74 33.63 16.11
C ARG A 11 -24.64 32.55 16.71
N TRP A 12 -25.29 31.73 15.89
CA TRP A 12 -25.87 30.45 16.35
C TRP A 12 -25.82 29.33 15.31
N ARG A 13 -25.46 28.14 15.81
CA ARG A 13 -25.56 26.82 15.16
C ARG A 13 -27.03 26.43 14.95
N TYR A 14 -27.27 25.59 13.95
CA TYR A 14 -28.55 24.99 13.56
C TYR A 14 -29.49 24.67 14.74
N GLN A 15 -30.63 25.35 14.81
CA GLN A 15 -31.86 24.85 15.45
C GLN A 15 -33.09 25.53 14.82
N TRP A 16 -34.16 24.76 14.63
CA TRP A 16 -35.44 25.20 14.06
C TRP A 16 -36.07 26.33 14.90
N GLY A 17 -36.15 27.53 14.34
CA GLY A 17 -36.75 28.70 15.00
C GLY A 17 -38.11 29.06 14.43
N PHE A 18 -39.12 29.19 15.30
CA PHE A 18 -40.44 29.75 14.96
C PHE A 18 -40.41 31.28 15.10
N ILE A 19 -40.84 32.01 14.07
CA ILE A 19 -41.05 33.47 14.15
C ILE A 19 -42.47 33.74 14.64
N SER A 20 -42.63 34.48 15.74
CA SER A 20 -43.92 35.01 16.20
C SER A 20 -43.95 36.52 15.98
N VAL A 21 -44.87 36.98 15.13
CA VAL A 21 -45.18 38.41 14.98
C VAL A 21 -46.39 38.73 15.84
N ARG A 22 -46.26 39.70 16.77
CA ARG A 22 -47.42 40.32 17.43
C ARG A 22 -47.71 41.65 16.77
N THR A 23 -48.93 41.84 16.29
CA THR A 23 -49.44 43.17 15.98
C THR A 23 -49.97 43.81 17.26
N ALA A 24 -49.71 45.11 17.42
CA ALA A 24 -50.21 45.88 18.54
C ALA A 24 -51.71 46.15 18.36
N GLY A 25 -52.55 45.44 19.12
CA GLY A 25 -53.95 45.79 19.37
C GLY A 25 -54.97 44.70 19.00
N GLY A 26 -55.59 44.10 20.01
CA GLY A 26 -56.92 43.46 19.90
C GLY A 26 -56.98 41.93 19.77
N SER A 27 -57.24 41.26 20.89
CA SER A 27 -57.90 39.95 21.09
C SER A 27 -57.76 38.77 20.09
N ARG A 28 -57.18 37.69 20.64
CA ARG A 28 -57.22 36.25 20.26
C ARG A 28 -56.51 35.85 18.96
N GLY A 29 -55.50 34.99 19.14
CA GLY A 29 -54.53 34.62 18.12
C GLY A 29 -55.06 33.72 17.01
N ALA A 30 -54.48 33.91 15.83
CA ALA A 30 -54.44 32.92 14.77
C ALA A 30 -52.96 32.77 14.37
N THR A 31 -52.44 31.55 14.49
CA THR A 31 -51.10 31.17 14.03
C THR A 31 -51.23 30.66 12.60
N VAL A 32 -50.57 31.29 11.63
CA VAL A 32 -50.51 30.80 10.25
C VAL A 32 -49.08 30.32 9.96
N PRO A 33 -48.86 29.05 9.59
CA PRO A 33 -47.53 28.57 9.22
C PRO A 33 -47.18 29.04 7.80
N ILE A 34 -46.11 29.83 7.67
CA ILE A 34 -45.45 30.10 6.39
C ILE A 34 -44.16 29.29 6.40
N SER A 35 -44.01 28.35 5.47
CA SER A 35 -42.80 27.56 5.31
C SER A 35 -42.06 28.06 4.07
N CYS A 36 -40.95 28.77 4.25
CA CYS A 36 -40.06 29.16 3.15
C CYS A 36 -38.71 28.46 3.35
N ARG A 37 -38.30 27.63 2.38
CA ARG A 37 -36.92 27.12 2.28
C ARG A 37 -36.03 28.25 1.81
N THR A 38 -35.00 28.59 2.57
CA THR A 38 -33.92 29.50 2.13
C THR A 38 -32.72 28.65 1.72
N PHE A 39 -32.26 28.81 0.47
CA PHE A 39 -30.92 28.44 0.05
C PHE A 39 -30.03 29.68 0.22
N VAL A 40 -28.90 29.54 0.90
CA VAL A 40 -27.90 30.60 1.03
C VAL A 40 -26.63 30.12 0.31
N TRP A 41 -26.23 30.85 -0.73
CA TRP A 41 -24.89 30.77 -1.30
C TRP A 41 -23.99 31.74 -0.54
N HIS A 42 -22.77 31.31 -0.19
CA HIS A 42 -21.73 32.17 0.38
C HIS A 42 -20.97 32.88 -0.75
N TYR A 43 -20.71 34.18 -0.58
CA TYR A 43 -19.68 34.89 -1.33
C TYR A 43 -18.91 35.78 -0.36
N GLN A 44 -17.58 35.78 -0.49
CA GLN A 44 -16.63 36.45 0.40
C GLN A 44 -16.49 37.93 0.02
N GLU A 45 -16.43 38.81 1.03
CA GLU A 45 -16.50 40.27 0.87
C GLU A 45 -15.27 40.88 0.16
N SER A 46 -15.52 41.79 -0.79
CA SER A 46 -14.67 42.96 -1.00
C SER A 46 -15.53 44.23 -0.91
N SER A 47 -14.94 45.26 -0.32
CA SER A 47 -15.57 46.48 0.14
C SER A 47 -16.25 47.27 -0.98
N LEU A 48 -17.55 47.52 -0.86
CA LEU A 48 -18.28 48.77 -1.16
C LEU A 48 -19.80 48.52 -0.99
N MET A 49 -20.51 49.47 -0.37
CA MET A 49 -21.95 49.37 -0.11
C MET A 49 -22.75 49.06 -1.38
N SER A 50 -23.41 47.90 -1.43
CA SER A 50 -24.45 47.64 -2.43
C SER A 50 -25.70 47.06 -1.79
N ARG A 51 -26.83 47.74 -2.03
CA ARG A 51 -28.16 47.37 -1.57
C ARG A 51 -28.67 46.18 -2.39
N ALA A 52 -28.90 45.03 -1.76
CA ALA A 52 -29.63 43.94 -2.39
C ALA A 52 -31.15 44.23 -2.37
N TYR A 53 -31.76 44.27 -3.56
CA TYR A 53 -33.22 44.29 -3.72
C TYR A 53 -33.72 42.85 -3.86
N PHE A 54 -34.60 42.41 -2.96
CA PHE A 54 -35.27 41.12 -3.07
C PHE A 54 -36.58 41.28 -3.85
N LEU A 55 -36.71 40.59 -4.99
CA LEU A 55 -38.01 40.28 -5.60
C LEU A 55 -38.52 38.97 -5.02
N LEU A 56 -39.58 39.03 -4.20
CA LEU A 56 -40.36 37.85 -3.82
C LEU A 56 -41.48 37.63 -4.84
N PRO A 57 -41.54 36.48 -5.54
CA PRO A 57 -42.78 36.04 -6.16
C PRO A 57 -43.59 35.28 -5.10
N CYS A 58 -44.52 35.94 -4.43
CA CYS A 58 -45.58 35.23 -3.73
C CYS A 58 -46.65 34.83 -4.75
N LEU A 59 -46.74 33.53 -5.04
CA LEU A 59 -47.86 32.93 -5.78
C LEU A 59 -49.19 33.26 -5.09
N LEU A 60 -50.04 33.99 -5.81
CA LEU A 60 -51.37 34.42 -5.39
C LEU A 60 -52.32 33.22 -5.25
N GLY A 61 -52.78 32.98 -4.02
CA GLY A 61 -54.06 32.31 -3.75
C GLY A 61 -55.14 33.38 -3.57
N SER A 62 -56.13 33.38 -4.44
CA SER A 62 -57.23 34.36 -4.50
C SER A 62 -58.01 34.48 -3.18
N PHE A 63 -58.07 35.68 -2.60
CA PHE A 63 -59.17 36.10 -1.74
C PHE A 63 -59.44 37.59 -1.95
N ALA A 64 -60.65 37.90 -2.42
CA ALA A 64 -61.15 39.25 -2.59
C ALA A 64 -61.68 39.80 -1.25
N CYS A 65 -61.30 41.03 -0.92
CA CYS A 65 -62.11 41.92 -0.10
C CYS A 65 -61.74 43.38 -0.35
N GLY A 66 -62.75 44.16 -0.76
CA GLY A 66 -62.96 45.55 -0.35
C GLY A 66 -62.03 46.59 -0.96
N GLY A 67 -62.60 47.49 -1.76
CA GLY A 67 -61.85 48.57 -2.38
C GLY A 67 -61.21 49.50 -1.37
N ASP A 68 -59.99 49.90 -1.66
CA ASP A 68 -59.54 51.27 -1.53
C ASP A 68 -58.34 51.46 -2.47
N THR A 69 -58.36 52.62 -3.10
CA THR A 69 -57.50 53.11 -4.17
C THR A 69 -56.02 52.77 -3.94
N LEU A 70 -55.42 51.99 -4.85
CA LEU A 70 -53.96 51.96 -4.98
C LEU A 70 -53.52 53.38 -5.31
N LEU A 71 -52.85 54.02 -4.34
CA LEU A 71 -52.02 55.19 -4.54
C LEU A 71 -50.93 54.79 -5.53
N SER A 72 -51.23 54.91 -6.83
CA SER A 72 -50.20 55.17 -7.83
C SER A 72 -49.57 56.49 -7.38
N THR A 73 -48.36 56.42 -6.82
CA THR A 73 -47.48 57.58 -6.80
C THR A 73 -47.21 57.93 -8.25
N LYS A 74 -48.08 58.78 -8.81
CA LYS A 74 -47.77 59.59 -9.97
C LYS A 74 -46.47 60.30 -9.62
N PHE A 75 -45.39 59.90 -10.29
CA PHE A 75 -44.26 60.79 -10.46
C PHE A 75 -44.84 62.03 -11.14
N ASP A 76 -44.82 63.13 -10.40
CA ASP A 76 -45.31 64.42 -10.85
C ASP A 76 -44.36 64.86 -11.97
N GLU A 77 -44.78 64.70 -13.22
CA GLU A 77 -44.16 65.37 -14.36
C GLU A 77 -44.41 66.87 -14.18
N ARG A 78 -43.56 67.51 -13.37
CA ARG A 78 -43.28 68.92 -13.55
C ARG A 78 -42.63 69.04 -14.92
N ALA A 79 -43.46 69.44 -15.88
CA ALA A 79 -43.01 70.08 -17.10
C ALA A 79 -42.12 71.27 -16.72
N ASP A 80 -40.81 71.05 -16.73
CA ASP A 80 -39.83 72.11 -16.74
C ASP A 80 -39.82 72.69 -18.15
N THR A 81 -40.36 73.90 -18.31
CA THR A 81 -40.32 74.67 -19.55
C THR A 81 -39.07 75.55 -19.60
N GLY A 82 -37.96 75.08 -19.04
CA GLY A 82 -36.62 75.50 -19.43
C GLY A 82 -36.16 74.62 -20.59
N GLY A 83 -35.59 75.20 -21.64
CA GLY A 83 -35.01 74.42 -22.73
C GLY A 83 -34.00 73.42 -22.17
N ASP A 84 -34.41 72.16 -22.11
CA ASP A 84 -33.58 71.03 -21.72
C ASP A 84 -32.55 70.88 -22.83
N ALA A 85 -31.45 71.62 -22.69
CA ALA A 85 -30.21 71.29 -23.35
C ALA A 85 -29.83 69.94 -22.77
N CYS A 86 -30.31 68.89 -23.44
CA CYS A 86 -29.87 67.55 -23.16
C CYS A 86 -28.33 67.57 -23.12
N GLU A 87 -27.77 67.09 -22.02
CA GLU A 87 -26.33 67.09 -21.83
C GLU A 87 -25.76 66.12 -22.86
N ALA A 88 -25.24 66.69 -23.96
CA ALA A 88 -24.72 65.88 -25.05
C ALA A 88 -23.42 65.23 -24.57
N VAL A 89 -23.42 63.91 -24.55
CA VAL A 89 -22.27 63.08 -24.16
C VAL A 89 -21.61 62.51 -25.42
N PRO A 90 -20.34 62.12 -25.35
CA PRO A 90 -19.69 61.37 -26.43
C PRO A 90 -20.31 59.97 -26.57
N TRP A 91 -20.53 59.56 -27.83
CA TRP A 91 -20.91 58.22 -28.22
C TRP A 91 -19.88 57.64 -29.17
N PHE A 92 -19.39 56.44 -28.88
CA PHE A 92 -18.38 55.69 -29.64
C PHE A 92 -19.06 54.57 -30.40
N GLN A 93 -18.54 54.24 -31.59
CA GLN A 93 -19.09 53.15 -32.38
C GLN A 93 -18.74 51.83 -31.66
N ASP A 94 -19.73 50.94 -31.58
CA ASP A 94 -19.66 49.62 -30.95
C ASP A 94 -20.06 48.60 -32.03
N VAL A 95 -19.06 48.06 -32.72
CA VAL A 95 -19.21 47.25 -33.93
C VAL A 95 -19.45 45.79 -33.60
N ASP A 96 -18.82 45.27 -32.55
CA ASP A 96 -18.93 43.87 -32.12
C ASP A 96 -19.96 43.64 -30.99
N ALA A 97 -20.53 44.71 -30.44
CA ALA A 97 -21.62 44.73 -29.48
C ALA A 97 -21.26 44.19 -28.08
N ASP A 98 -20.03 44.44 -27.61
CA ASP A 98 -19.59 44.05 -26.28
C ASP A 98 -19.86 45.12 -25.18
N GLY A 99 -20.25 46.32 -25.60
CA GLY A 99 -20.63 47.45 -24.75
C GLY A 99 -19.53 48.50 -24.56
N TYR A 100 -18.33 48.27 -25.09
CA TYR A 100 -17.27 49.25 -25.30
C TYR A 100 -17.27 49.69 -26.76
N GLY A 101 -16.60 50.79 -27.05
CA GLY A 101 -16.53 51.29 -28.41
C GLY A 101 -15.27 52.09 -28.64
N ALA A 102 -14.98 52.35 -29.90
CA ALA A 102 -13.76 53.00 -30.33
C ALA A 102 -13.99 54.15 -31.33
N GLY A 103 -12.93 54.91 -31.59
CA GLY A 103 -12.85 55.91 -32.65
C GLY A 103 -13.34 57.31 -32.28
N GLU A 104 -13.70 58.09 -33.30
CA GLU A 104 -14.10 59.49 -33.12
C GLU A 104 -15.50 59.60 -32.51
N ALA A 105 -15.60 60.22 -31.34
CA ALA A 105 -16.85 60.38 -30.63
C ALA A 105 -17.87 61.26 -31.39
N VAL A 106 -19.10 60.76 -31.49
CA VAL A 106 -20.26 61.55 -31.92
C VAL A 106 -20.93 62.17 -30.70
N ILE A 107 -20.94 63.51 -30.63
CA ILE A 107 -21.59 64.22 -29.51
C ILE A 107 -23.09 64.28 -29.75
N ALA A 108 -23.86 63.58 -28.91
CA ALA A 108 -25.31 63.52 -29.01
C ALA A 108 -25.97 63.31 -27.65
N CYS A 109 -27.24 63.70 -27.57
CA CYS A 109 -28.05 63.57 -26.35
C CYS A 109 -28.62 62.16 -26.11
N ALA A 110 -28.55 61.31 -27.12
CA ALA A 110 -29.06 59.95 -27.15
C ALA A 110 -28.18 59.15 -28.13
N PRO A 111 -28.12 57.81 -28.01
CA PRO A 111 -27.31 56.98 -28.90
C PRO A 111 -27.75 57.19 -30.36
N PRO A 112 -26.81 57.49 -31.29
CA PRO A 112 -27.12 57.65 -32.70
C PRO A 112 -27.79 56.41 -33.34
N SER A 113 -27.41 55.22 -32.89
CA SER A 113 -28.08 53.94 -33.19
C SER A 113 -27.77 52.91 -32.09
N ASP A 114 -28.26 51.69 -32.22
CA ASP A 114 -27.97 50.53 -31.37
C ASP A 114 -26.52 49.99 -31.46
N ARG A 115 -25.67 50.63 -32.28
CA ARG A 115 -24.25 50.30 -32.49
C ARG A 115 -23.34 51.39 -31.95
N TYR A 116 -23.80 52.06 -30.91
CA TYR A 116 -23.04 53.09 -30.22
C TYR A 116 -23.18 52.91 -28.72
N THR A 117 -22.05 52.97 -28.02
CA THR A 117 -21.97 53.00 -26.56
C THR A 117 -21.47 54.36 -26.10
N HIS A 118 -21.65 54.67 -24.81
CA HIS A 118 -21.10 55.87 -24.17
C HIS A 118 -19.79 55.59 -23.42
N ILE A 119 -19.28 54.35 -23.54
CA ILE A 119 -18.08 53.88 -22.87
C ILE A 119 -17.00 53.70 -23.94
N ASP A 120 -15.89 54.44 -23.80
CA ASP A 120 -14.73 54.39 -24.70
C ASP A 120 -13.70 53.36 -24.20
N GLY A 121 -12.70 53.09 -25.02
CA GLY A 121 -11.50 52.36 -24.62
C GLY A 121 -11.40 50.96 -25.20
N ASP A 122 -12.24 50.61 -26.16
CA ASP A 122 -12.09 49.38 -26.93
C ASP A 122 -10.86 49.47 -27.85
N CYS A 123 -9.94 48.52 -27.70
CA CYS A 123 -8.71 48.43 -28.47
C CYS A 123 -8.85 47.57 -29.73
N ASP A 124 -9.89 46.71 -29.83
CA ASP A 124 -10.28 45.96 -31.04
C ASP A 124 -11.81 45.86 -31.15
N ASP A 125 -12.43 46.95 -31.64
CA ASP A 125 -13.87 47.09 -31.97
C ASP A 125 -14.30 46.20 -33.16
N SER A 126 -13.74 45.01 -33.30
CA SER A 126 -14.16 43.96 -34.22
C SER A 126 -14.22 42.59 -33.57
N ASP A 127 -13.78 42.47 -32.31
CA ASP A 127 -13.78 41.25 -31.52
C ASP A 127 -14.34 41.51 -30.12
N ALA A 128 -15.59 41.06 -29.90
CA ALA A 128 -16.28 41.20 -28.61
C ALA A 128 -15.62 40.47 -27.43
N ALA A 129 -14.52 39.73 -27.65
CA ALA A 129 -13.68 39.16 -26.61
C ALA A 129 -12.59 40.13 -26.10
N VAL A 130 -12.39 41.27 -26.76
CA VAL A 130 -11.35 42.26 -26.48
C VAL A 130 -11.97 43.57 -26.05
N SER A 131 -11.90 43.91 -24.76
CA SER A 131 -12.35 45.20 -24.23
C SER A 131 -11.87 45.44 -22.81
N PRO A 132 -11.95 46.69 -22.27
CA PRO A 132 -11.47 47.06 -20.93
C PRO A 132 -11.88 46.17 -19.72
N MET A 133 -12.89 45.31 -19.87
CA MET A 133 -13.36 44.38 -18.84
C MET A 133 -13.27 42.91 -19.24
N ALA A 134 -12.73 42.59 -20.41
CA ALA A 134 -12.50 41.21 -20.82
C ALA A 134 -11.48 40.53 -19.89
N PRO A 135 -11.65 39.24 -19.57
CA PRO A 135 -10.60 38.46 -18.93
C PRO A 135 -9.45 38.20 -19.90
N GLU A 136 -8.20 38.40 -19.47
CA GLU A 136 -7.03 37.96 -20.24
C GLU A 136 -7.07 36.45 -20.48
N VAL A 137 -6.75 36.04 -21.70
CA VAL A 137 -6.45 34.66 -22.05
C VAL A 137 -5.09 34.61 -22.75
N CYS A 138 -4.35 33.51 -22.60
CA CYS A 138 -3.03 33.38 -23.23
C CYS A 138 -3.13 33.19 -24.75
N ASN A 139 -3.40 34.27 -25.48
CA ASN A 139 -3.60 34.28 -26.94
C ASN A 139 -2.68 35.29 -27.67
N GLU A 140 -1.73 35.89 -26.96
CA GLU A 140 -0.83 36.95 -27.45
C GLU A 140 -1.53 38.28 -27.78
N LEU A 141 -2.74 38.50 -27.27
CA LEU A 141 -3.50 39.75 -27.38
C LEU A 141 -3.57 40.45 -26.00
N ASP A 142 -3.86 41.75 -26.04
CA ASP A 142 -4.24 42.54 -24.86
C ASP A 142 -5.76 42.51 -24.80
N ASP A 143 -6.33 41.42 -24.26
CA ASP A 143 -7.78 41.21 -24.28
C ASP A 143 -8.48 42.30 -23.45
N ASN A 144 -7.86 42.77 -22.37
CA ASN A 144 -8.46 43.73 -21.46
C ASN A 144 -8.09 45.21 -21.74
N CYS A 145 -7.43 45.48 -22.87
CA CYS A 145 -7.02 46.81 -23.33
C CYS A 145 -6.26 47.65 -22.29
N ASN A 146 -5.48 47.04 -21.39
CA ASN A 146 -4.72 47.77 -20.38
C ASN A 146 -3.29 48.13 -20.83
N GLY A 147 -2.88 47.69 -22.02
CA GLY A 147 -1.57 47.93 -22.62
C GLY A 147 -0.52 46.87 -22.25
N ALA A 148 -0.89 45.83 -21.52
CA ALA A 148 -0.09 44.63 -21.30
C ALA A 148 -0.72 43.47 -22.09
N VAL A 149 0.12 42.49 -22.46
CA VAL A 149 -0.32 41.30 -23.19
C VAL A 149 -0.17 40.12 -22.23
N ASP A 150 -1.23 39.34 -22.07
CA ASP A 150 -1.29 38.10 -21.30
C ASP A 150 -0.87 38.22 -19.81
N GLU A 151 -1.16 39.35 -19.13
CA GLU A 151 -0.45 39.71 -17.90
C GLU A 151 -0.90 39.01 -16.61
N SER A 152 -1.90 38.12 -16.62
CA SER A 152 -2.16 37.12 -15.54
C SER A 152 -3.53 36.41 -15.59
N GLY A 153 -4.44 36.77 -16.49
CA GLY A 153 -5.81 36.19 -16.47
C GLY A 153 -5.97 34.80 -17.09
N GLY A 154 -4.94 34.27 -17.78
CA GLY A 154 -4.98 32.95 -18.41
C GLY A 154 -3.77 32.05 -18.11
N ALA A 155 -2.86 32.47 -17.24
CA ALA A 155 -1.61 31.79 -17.01
C ALA A 155 -1.81 30.42 -16.32
N ASP A 156 -1.26 29.37 -16.93
CA ASP A 156 -1.17 28.05 -16.31
C ASP A 156 -0.22 28.07 -15.11
N THR A 157 -0.45 27.18 -14.15
CA THR A 157 0.49 26.96 -13.04
C THR A 157 1.46 25.85 -13.42
N TRP A 158 2.75 26.15 -13.31
CA TRP A 158 3.86 25.26 -13.56
C TRP A 158 4.67 25.10 -12.27
N TYR A 159 5.34 23.97 -12.11
CA TYR A 159 6.11 23.61 -10.91
C TYR A 159 7.53 23.29 -11.33
N PHE A 160 8.53 23.73 -10.56
CA PHE A 160 9.93 23.42 -10.88
C PHE A 160 10.16 21.91 -10.83
N ASP A 161 10.87 21.40 -11.82
CA ASP A 161 11.34 20.01 -11.94
C ASP A 161 12.87 20.09 -11.99
N ARG A 162 13.49 19.93 -10.83
CA ARG A 162 14.92 20.23 -10.64
C ARG A 162 15.81 19.02 -10.88
N ASP A 163 15.33 17.81 -10.65
CA ASP A 163 16.07 16.59 -10.93
C ASP A 163 15.80 16.00 -12.34
N GLY A 164 14.74 16.48 -13.01
CA GLY A 164 14.43 16.22 -14.41
C GLY A 164 13.68 14.92 -14.63
N ASP A 165 12.91 14.42 -13.66
CA ASP A 165 12.15 13.18 -13.77
C ASP A 165 10.75 13.36 -14.39
N GLY A 166 10.30 14.61 -14.52
CA GLY A 166 9.01 14.98 -15.11
C GLY A 166 7.90 15.26 -14.09
N HIS A 167 8.20 15.19 -12.80
CA HIS A 167 7.36 15.59 -11.68
C HIS A 167 7.87 16.91 -11.08
N GLY A 168 6.97 17.68 -10.46
CA GLY A 168 7.30 19.04 -10.04
C GLY A 168 7.02 19.29 -8.56
N ASP A 169 7.83 20.15 -7.96
CA ASP A 169 7.73 20.56 -6.55
C ASP A 169 6.43 21.32 -6.25
N PRO A 170 5.48 20.78 -5.46
CA PRO A 170 4.26 21.47 -5.07
C PRO A 170 4.47 22.78 -4.30
N ASP A 171 5.63 22.95 -3.64
CA ASP A 171 5.99 24.13 -2.87
C ASP A 171 6.67 25.23 -3.73
N ALA A 172 6.95 24.95 -5.01
CA ALA A 172 7.56 25.89 -5.96
C ALA A 172 6.71 26.20 -7.21
N PRO A 173 5.45 26.65 -7.08
CA PRO A 173 4.62 27.03 -8.22
C PRO A 173 5.09 28.36 -8.86
N THR A 174 4.94 28.44 -10.18
CA THR A 174 5.08 29.66 -10.98
C THR A 174 3.96 29.76 -12.01
N SER A 175 3.46 30.97 -12.27
CA SER A 175 2.39 31.19 -13.25
C SER A 175 2.98 31.71 -14.56
N ALA A 176 2.65 31.06 -15.68
CA ALA A 176 3.06 31.51 -17.01
C ALA A 176 2.13 30.96 -18.11
N CYS A 177 1.96 31.72 -19.18
CA CYS A 177 1.18 31.30 -20.36
C CYS A 177 1.82 30.18 -21.17
N THR A 178 3.15 30.10 -21.14
CA THR A 178 3.91 29.02 -21.77
C THR A 178 4.78 28.39 -20.71
N GLN A 179 4.99 27.07 -20.80
CA GLN A 179 5.83 26.31 -19.88
C GLN A 179 7.22 26.96 -19.75
N PRO A 180 7.56 27.52 -18.57
CA PRO A 180 8.91 27.97 -18.32
C PRO A 180 9.92 26.81 -18.42
N SER A 181 11.14 27.09 -18.85
CA SER A 181 12.19 26.06 -18.89
C SER A 181 12.47 25.52 -17.49
N GLY A 182 12.54 24.19 -17.35
CA GLY A 182 12.80 23.52 -16.07
C GLY A 182 11.59 23.45 -15.15
N THR A 183 10.38 23.51 -15.72
CA THR A 183 9.13 23.33 -14.98
C THR A 183 8.24 22.31 -15.68
N VAL A 184 7.30 21.72 -14.94
CA VAL A 184 6.28 20.78 -15.43
C VAL A 184 4.90 21.19 -14.94
N ALA A 185 3.84 20.58 -15.49
CA ALA A 185 2.46 20.89 -15.09
C ALA A 185 1.99 20.11 -13.84
N SER A 186 2.66 19.00 -13.50
CA SER A 186 2.34 18.23 -12.30
C SER A 186 2.99 18.84 -11.06
N SER A 187 2.43 18.53 -9.89
CA SER A 187 2.85 19.05 -8.56
C SER A 187 2.89 17.94 -7.52
N ASP A 188 3.30 16.77 -7.97
CA ASP A 188 3.15 15.51 -7.26
C ASP A 188 4.49 14.93 -6.80
N ASP A 189 5.58 15.70 -6.95
CA ASP A 189 6.91 15.33 -6.45
C ASP A 189 7.05 15.65 -4.96
N CYS A 190 7.44 14.66 -4.15
CA CYS A 190 7.70 14.83 -2.74
C CYS A 190 9.17 15.10 -2.39
N ASP A 191 10.11 14.89 -3.32
CA ASP A 191 11.53 15.28 -3.23
C ASP A 191 12.10 15.64 -4.61
N ASP A 192 11.86 16.88 -5.04
CA ASP A 192 12.35 17.51 -6.28
C ASP A 192 13.89 17.61 -6.38
N THR A 193 14.64 16.98 -5.49
CA THR A 193 16.09 16.87 -5.58
C THR A 193 16.58 15.47 -5.94
N ASN A 194 15.66 14.51 -6.08
CA ASN A 194 15.96 13.11 -6.28
C ASN A 194 14.96 12.42 -7.22
N ALA A 195 15.37 12.25 -8.49
CA ALA A 195 14.57 11.64 -9.57
C ALA A 195 14.12 10.19 -9.35
N ALA A 196 14.50 9.56 -8.23
CA ALA A 196 14.00 8.25 -7.82
C ALA A 196 12.78 8.33 -6.89
N VAL A 197 12.47 9.53 -6.37
CA VAL A 197 11.43 9.80 -5.37
C VAL A 197 10.36 10.67 -6.02
N SER A 198 9.34 10.03 -6.60
CA SER A 198 8.23 10.69 -7.29
C SER A 198 7.07 9.70 -7.47
N PRO A 199 5.88 10.08 -7.94
CA PRO A 199 4.72 9.17 -8.07
C PRO A 199 4.94 7.88 -8.87
N VAL A 200 6.01 7.82 -9.66
CA VAL A 200 6.41 6.64 -10.44
C VAL A 200 7.65 5.94 -9.87
N GLY A 201 8.18 6.44 -8.75
CA GLY A 201 9.29 5.87 -8.01
C GLY A 201 9.04 4.42 -7.61
N ILE A 202 10.12 3.66 -7.54
CA ILE A 202 10.10 2.26 -7.13
C ILE A 202 10.42 2.21 -5.65
N GLU A 203 9.51 1.65 -4.87
CA GLU A 203 9.69 1.44 -3.44
C GLU A 203 10.88 0.53 -3.15
N LEU A 204 11.76 1.01 -2.28
CA LEU A 204 12.89 0.27 -1.73
C LEU A 204 12.81 0.28 -0.20
N CYS A 205 13.44 -0.69 0.46
CA CYS A 205 13.58 -0.69 1.91
C CYS A 205 14.64 0.32 2.40
N ASN A 206 14.41 1.61 2.15
CA ASN A 206 15.36 2.69 2.45
C ASN A 206 14.83 3.70 3.48
N GLY A 207 13.58 3.56 3.93
CA GLY A 207 12.92 4.45 4.88
C GLY A 207 12.41 5.75 4.27
N ILE A 208 12.24 5.80 2.94
CA ILE A 208 11.73 6.92 2.15
C ILE A 208 10.43 6.47 1.48
N ASP A 209 9.46 7.37 1.35
CA ASP A 209 8.28 7.18 0.49
C ASP A 209 8.72 7.47 -0.95
N ASP A 210 9.32 6.49 -1.63
CA ASP A 210 9.91 6.65 -2.96
C ASP A 210 8.83 6.93 -4.02
N ASN A 211 7.59 6.47 -3.82
CA ASN A 211 6.49 6.66 -4.76
C ASN A 211 5.52 7.80 -4.39
N CYS A 212 5.85 8.60 -3.38
CA CYS A 212 5.07 9.75 -2.90
C CYS A 212 3.58 9.45 -2.61
N ASN A 213 3.24 8.25 -2.16
CA ASN A 213 1.84 7.87 -1.88
C ASN A 213 1.41 8.14 -0.42
N GLY A 214 2.34 8.53 0.45
CA GLY A 214 2.15 8.81 1.86
C GLY A 214 2.45 7.66 2.82
N GLU A 215 2.85 6.49 2.30
CA GLU A 215 3.28 5.31 3.06
C GLU A 215 4.77 5.06 2.78
N ILE A 216 5.54 4.73 3.82
CA ILE A 216 6.98 4.48 3.69
C ILE A 216 7.20 2.98 3.49
N ASP A 217 8.03 2.63 2.51
CA ASP A 217 8.46 1.26 2.21
C ASP A 217 7.26 0.29 1.97
N ASP A 218 6.21 0.73 1.28
CA ASP A 218 5.01 -0.09 1.01
C ASP A 218 5.11 -0.84 -0.32
N ASN A 219 5.15 -2.18 -0.28
CA ASN A 219 5.43 -3.04 -1.44
C ASN A 219 6.81 -2.80 -2.09
N PRO A 220 7.90 -2.86 -1.31
CA PRO A 220 9.26 -2.67 -1.80
C PRO A 220 9.64 -3.76 -2.82
N THR A 221 10.58 -3.44 -3.70
CA THR A 221 11.12 -4.41 -4.67
C THR A 221 12.36 -5.16 -4.18
N ASP A 222 12.94 -4.74 -3.06
CA ASP A 222 14.10 -5.35 -2.40
C ASP A 222 13.82 -5.79 -0.94
N PRO A 223 12.66 -6.40 -0.61
CA PRO A 223 12.44 -6.90 0.73
C PRO A 223 13.46 -7.99 1.06
N SER A 224 13.82 -8.06 2.34
CA SER A 224 14.67 -9.13 2.87
C SER A 224 13.84 -10.12 3.67
N ILE A 225 14.35 -11.34 3.81
CA ILE A 225 13.76 -12.33 4.71
C ILE A 225 14.28 -12.05 6.12
N TRP A 226 13.36 -11.90 7.06
CA TRP A 226 13.61 -11.74 8.48
C TRP A 226 13.04 -12.93 9.24
N TYR A 227 13.70 -13.32 10.32
CA TYR A 227 13.34 -14.46 11.16
C TYR A 227 13.00 -13.97 12.56
N ALA A 228 11.96 -14.53 13.19
CA ALA A 228 11.53 -14.13 14.52
C ALA A 228 12.63 -14.45 15.55
N ASP A 229 12.87 -13.53 16.49
CA ASP A 229 13.79 -13.68 17.63
C ASP A 229 12.95 -13.59 18.91
N GLY A 230 12.42 -14.74 19.32
CA GLY A 230 11.40 -14.89 20.35
C GLY A 230 11.91 -14.70 21.77
N ASP A 231 13.20 -14.94 22.00
CA ASP A 231 13.85 -14.80 23.31
C ASP A 231 14.84 -13.62 23.42
N GLY A 232 15.15 -12.97 22.30
CA GLY A 232 15.91 -11.73 22.23
C GLY A 232 17.42 -11.92 22.31
N ASP A 233 17.94 -13.07 21.87
CA ASP A 233 19.38 -13.38 21.91
C ASP A 233 20.13 -12.95 20.63
N GLY A 234 19.40 -12.54 19.59
CA GLY A 234 19.93 -12.06 18.32
C GLY A 234 20.01 -13.11 17.21
N TYR A 235 19.47 -14.30 17.43
CA TYR A 235 19.35 -15.37 16.44
C TYR A 235 17.88 -15.68 16.14
N GLY A 236 17.57 -16.11 14.91
CA GLY A 236 16.19 -16.16 14.42
C GLY A 236 15.68 -17.55 14.04
N ASP A 237 14.39 -17.80 14.26
CA ASP A 237 13.73 -19.08 13.95
C ASP A 237 13.61 -19.34 12.44
N PRO A 238 14.32 -20.34 11.86
CA PRO A 238 14.20 -20.67 10.45
C PRO A 238 12.79 -21.08 10.01
N ASN A 239 11.92 -21.48 10.94
CA ASN A 239 10.53 -21.87 10.69
C ASN A 239 9.54 -20.70 10.75
N VAL A 240 9.94 -19.55 11.28
CA VAL A 240 9.10 -18.35 11.41
C VAL A 240 9.80 -17.19 10.73
N SER A 241 9.48 -16.98 9.45
CA SER A 241 10.04 -15.90 8.65
C SER A 241 8.97 -14.99 8.02
N VAL A 242 9.38 -13.76 7.73
CA VAL A 242 8.61 -12.78 6.98
C VAL A 242 9.49 -12.13 5.92
N GLU A 243 8.96 -11.93 4.73
CA GLU A 243 9.58 -11.10 3.70
C GLU A 243 9.06 -9.67 3.86
N ALA A 244 9.94 -8.76 4.30
CA ALA A 244 9.59 -7.38 4.61
C ALA A 244 10.82 -6.46 4.63
N CYS A 245 10.58 -5.16 4.67
CA CYS A 245 11.56 -4.21 5.21
C CYS A 245 11.77 -4.47 6.71
N PRO A 246 12.88 -3.97 7.32
CA PRO A 246 13.23 -4.28 8.71
C PRO A 246 12.03 -4.20 9.67
N PRO A 247 11.49 -5.33 10.18
CA PRO A 247 10.18 -5.35 10.86
C PRO A 247 10.20 -4.73 12.26
N GLY A 248 11.39 -4.30 12.72
CA GLY A 248 11.63 -3.77 14.05
C GLY A 248 12.10 -4.84 15.04
N ASP A 249 11.87 -4.58 16.33
CA ASP A 249 12.32 -5.45 17.43
C ASP A 249 11.67 -6.85 17.36
N GLY A 250 12.46 -7.88 17.70
CA GLY A 250 12.01 -9.28 17.69
C GLY A 250 12.16 -9.98 16.33
N TRP A 251 12.92 -9.40 15.40
CA TRP A 251 13.28 -10.01 14.13
C TRP A 251 14.76 -9.80 13.81
N VAL A 252 15.41 -10.81 13.26
CA VAL A 252 16.83 -10.78 12.85
C VAL A 252 17.03 -11.32 11.44
N ALA A 253 18.15 -10.97 10.82
CA ALA A 253 18.45 -11.32 9.43
C ALA A 253 19.07 -12.72 9.26
N ASN A 254 19.38 -13.40 10.35
CA ASN A 254 19.90 -14.77 10.36
C ASN A 254 18.80 -15.75 10.77
N SER A 255 18.98 -17.02 10.43
CA SER A 255 18.01 -18.09 10.68
C SER A 255 18.60 -19.20 11.56
N ASP A 256 19.48 -18.82 12.49
CA ASP A 256 20.36 -19.77 13.16
C ASP A 256 19.75 -20.34 14.47
N ASP A 257 18.53 -19.93 14.86
CA ASP A 257 17.89 -20.34 16.12
C ASP A 257 16.72 -21.32 15.95
N CYS A 258 17.01 -22.62 15.97
CA CYS A 258 16.00 -23.66 15.90
C CYS A 258 15.17 -23.82 17.21
N ASN A 259 15.49 -23.10 18.29
CA ASN A 259 14.77 -23.14 19.56
C ASN A 259 14.53 -21.71 20.12
N ASP A 260 13.71 -20.97 19.39
CA ASP A 260 13.29 -19.56 19.56
C ASP A 260 12.66 -19.16 20.91
N LEU A 261 12.69 -20.04 21.91
CA LEU A 261 12.19 -19.82 23.27
C LEU A 261 13.27 -19.98 24.34
N ASP A 262 14.53 -20.22 23.97
CA ASP A 262 15.66 -20.44 24.87
C ASP A 262 16.93 -19.73 24.38
N GLY A 263 17.10 -18.48 24.80
CA GLY A 263 18.20 -17.60 24.38
C GLY A 263 19.58 -17.97 24.94
N THR A 264 19.74 -19.23 25.33
CA THR A 264 21.02 -19.88 25.63
C THR A 264 21.44 -20.88 24.55
N LYS A 265 20.63 -21.09 23.51
CA LYS A 265 20.80 -22.11 22.48
C LYS A 265 20.68 -21.59 21.03
N TRP A 266 21.51 -20.61 20.70
CA TRP A 266 21.63 -20.00 19.36
C TRP A 266 22.13 -20.91 18.21
N ASP A 267 22.51 -22.17 18.46
CA ASP A 267 23.11 -23.09 17.45
C ASP A 267 22.66 -24.54 17.68
N ASP A 268 21.35 -24.76 17.82
CA ASP A 268 20.78 -26.11 17.73
C ASP A 268 20.40 -26.47 16.28
N CYS A 269 20.78 -25.62 15.31
CA CYS A 269 20.65 -25.90 13.87
C CYS A 269 21.85 -26.65 13.28
N ALA A 270 22.88 -26.97 14.08
CA ALA A 270 24.00 -27.81 13.67
C ALA A 270 24.23 -29.00 14.62
N SER A 271 23.70 -30.17 14.28
CA SER A 271 24.52 -31.37 14.44
C SER A 271 25.57 -31.38 13.32
N ASP A 272 26.71 -30.76 13.63
CA ASP A 272 28.02 -31.04 13.06
C ASP A 272 28.25 -30.75 11.55
N SER A 273 28.90 -29.62 11.28
CA SER A 273 29.69 -29.43 10.06
C SER A 273 30.95 -30.33 10.10
N SER A 274 30.73 -31.63 9.93
CA SER A 274 31.72 -32.61 9.49
C SER A 274 31.08 -33.64 8.53
N GLY A 275 30.50 -33.15 7.42
CA GLY A 275 30.06 -34.00 6.30
C GLY A 275 28.81 -34.87 6.54
N GLY A 276 27.94 -34.47 7.48
CA GLY A 276 26.68 -35.13 7.83
C GLY A 276 25.44 -34.39 7.33
N CYS A 277 24.34 -35.12 7.19
CA CYS A 277 23.12 -34.76 6.45
C CYS A 277 22.24 -33.59 6.94
N ASP A 278 21.65 -32.85 5.99
CA ASP A 278 20.42 -32.04 6.13
C ASP A 278 19.16 -32.93 6.15
N GLY A 279 19.16 -33.90 7.07
CA GLY A 279 18.18 -34.99 7.14
C GLY A 279 17.16 -34.84 8.25
N THR A 280 16.00 -35.50 8.12
CA THR A 280 15.07 -35.58 9.25
C THR A 280 15.68 -36.46 10.33
N VAL A 281 15.86 -35.91 11.53
CA VAL A 281 16.21 -36.65 12.73
C VAL A 281 14.95 -36.79 13.58
N TYR A 282 14.58 -38.03 13.87
CA TYR A 282 13.52 -38.35 14.82
C TYR A 282 14.12 -39.11 15.99
N GLN A 283 13.92 -38.59 17.20
CA GLN A 283 14.30 -39.27 18.43
C GLN A 283 13.11 -39.29 19.39
N TRP A 284 12.74 -40.48 19.88
CA TRP A 284 11.70 -40.63 20.88
C TRP A 284 12.26 -40.41 22.29
N SER A 285 11.74 -39.40 23.00
CA SER A 285 12.31 -38.88 24.26
C SER A 285 11.98 -39.68 25.53
N ASP A 286 11.22 -40.78 25.44
CA ASP A 286 10.75 -41.54 26.62
C ASP A 286 11.45 -42.91 26.79
N SER A 287 12.65 -43.05 26.22
CA SER A 287 13.41 -44.30 26.21
C SER A 287 14.20 -44.50 27.52
N SER A 288 13.89 -45.59 28.24
CA SER A 288 14.67 -46.04 29.40
C SER A 288 15.88 -46.86 28.91
N PRO A 289 17.12 -46.61 29.42
CA PRO A 289 18.36 -47.30 28.99
C PRO A 289 18.40 -48.82 29.31
N THR A 290 17.29 -49.38 29.78
CA THR A 290 17.13 -50.79 30.14
C THR A 290 16.26 -51.56 29.14
N GLN A 291 15.64 -50.88 28.16
CA GLN A 291 14.81 -51.52 27.14
C GLN A 291 15.56 -51.52 25.80
N PRO A 292 15.41 -52.58 24.98
CA PRO A 292 15.99 -52.59 23.64
C PRO A 292 15.33 -51.53 22.75
N GLU A 293 16.14 -50.88 21.91
CA GLU A 293 15.71 -49.79 21.04
C GLU A 293 15.88 -50.15 19.56
N LEU A 294 14.90 -49.79 18.73
CA LEU A 294 14.99 -49.88 17.28
C LEU A 294 15.43 -48.53 16.70
N HIS A 295 16.58 -48.52 16.03
CA HIS A 295 17.11 -47.36 15.33
C HIS A 295 17.28 -47.64 13.85
N ILE A 296 16.94 -46.66 13.02
CA ILE A 296 17.05 -46.75 11.57
C ILE A 296 17.90 -45.60 11.05
N VAL A 297 18.95 -45.93 10.31
CA VAL A 297 19.75 -44.99 9.54
C VAL A 297 19.53 -45.28 8.06
N SER A 298 19.10 -44.28 7.30
CA SER A 298 18.71 -44.50 5.91
C SER A 298 19.13 -43.36 4.98
N VAL A 299 19.69 -43.69 3.81
CA VAL A 299 20.11 -42.72 2.78
C VAL A 299 19.65 -43.10 1.38
N TYR A 300 19.82 -42.22 0.39
CA TYR A 300 19.86 -42.63 -1.01
C TYR A 300 21.25 -43.19 -1.34
N GLU A 301 22.29 -42.45 -0.95
CA GLU A 301 23.69 -42.70 -1.32
C GLU A 301 24.67 -42.12 -0.30
N ALA A 302 25.95 -42.50 -0.36
CA ALA A 302 26.96 -41.92 0.53
C ALA A 302 27.48 -40.56 0.03
N ASP A 303 27.96 -40.50 -1.22
CA ASP A 303 28.73 -39.35 -1.73
C ASP A 303 28.56 -39.11 -3.25
N GLY A 304 27.33 -39.01 -3.77
CA GLY A 304 27.05 -38.62 -5.18
C GLY A 304 27.60 -39.55 -6.27
N GLY A 305 28.35 -40.58 -5.89
CA GLY A 305 28.87 -41.63 -6.74
C GLY A 305 27.86 -42.75 -6.85
N HIS A 306 27.15 -42.82 -7.98
CA HIS A 306 26.27 -43.96 -8.25
C HIS A 306 27.10 -45.21 -8.59
N GLY A 307 27.13 -46.21 -7.71
CA GLY A 307 27.69 -47.54 -7.98
C GLY A 307 29.06 -47.88 -7.39
N ASP A 308 30.02 -48.27 -8.25
CA ASP A 308 31.32 -48.89 -7.88
C ASP A 308 32.47 -47.86 -7.96
N PRO A 309 33.25 -47.64 -6.88
CA PRO A 309 33.21 -48.34 -5.59
C PRO A 309 32.00 -47.96 -4.74
N PRO A 310 31.50 -48.89 -3.88
CA PRO A 310 30.46 -48.58 -2.91
C PRO A 310 30.81 -47.34 -2.08
N GLY A 311 29.78 -46.56 -1.77
CA GLY A 311 29.89 -45.43 -0.86
C GLY A 311 30.28 -45.88 0.54
N ASN A 312 30.98 -45.05 1.30
CA ASN A 312 31.43 -45.40 2.65
C ASN A 312 30.64 -44.58 3.68
N ILE A 313 29.97 -45.25 4.61
CA ILE A 313 29.20 -44.58 5.66
C ILE A 313 29.64 -45.05 7.04
N THR A 314 29.91 -44.10 7.93
CA THR A 314 30.16 -44.37 9.35
C THR A 314 28.92 -44.07 10.18
N VAL A 315 28.56 -44.96 11.10
CA VAL A 315 27.47 -44.76 12.05
C VAL A 315 28.02 -44.90 13.48
N ASP A 316 28.08 -43.79 14.19
CA ASP A 316 28.47 -43.72 15.60
C ASP A 316 27.22 -43.91 16.49
N ILE A 317 27.24 -44.91 17.37
CA ILE A 317 26.10 -45.26 18.25
C ILE A 317 26.47 -44.94 19.70
N ASP A 318 25.89 -43.86 20.24
CA ASP A 318 25.99 -43.41 21.62
C ASP A 318 24.69 -43.66 22.41
N ARG A 319 24.16 -44.88 22.31
CA ARG A 319 22.96 -45.32 23.04
C ARG A 319 23.30 -46.37 24.09
N PRO A 320 23.20 -46.07 25.40
CA PRO A 320 23.41 -47.08 26.43
C PRO A 320 22.30 -48.14 26.39
N GLY A 321 22.68 -49.41 26.37
CA GLY A 321 21.73 -50.54 26.35
C GLY A 321 21.77 -51.35 25.06
N ASN A 322 20.65 -52.01 24.76
CA ASN A 322 20.51 -52.93 23.63
C ASN A 322 19.92 -52.22 22.41
N VAL A 323 20.54 -52.36 21.24
CA VAL A 323 20.12 -51.70 20.00
C VAL A 323 19.89 -52.73 18.89
N VAL A 324 18.76 -52.61 18.20
CA VAL A 324 18.51 -53.19 16.88
C VAL A 324 18.69 -52.07 15.86
N LEU A 325 19.65 -52.25 14.94
CA LEU A 325 20.03 -51.21 13.98
C LEU A 325 19.65 -51.62 12.56
N VAL A 326 18.88 -50.77 11.87
CA VAL A 326 18.61 -50.92 10.44
C VAL A 326 19.47 -49.92 9.69
N LEU A 327 20.28 -50.43 8.74
CA LEU A 327 21.11 -49.62 7.85
C LEU A 327 20.55 -49.75 6.44
N SER A 328 20.05 -48.65 5.90
CA SER A 328 19.32 -48.64 4.64
C SER A 328 19.93 -47.69 3.62
N SER A 329 20.09 -48.14 2.37
CA SER A 329 20.51 -47.25 1.27
C SER A 329 19.95 -47.72 -0.08
N TYR A 330 19.69 -46.79 -0.99
CA TYR A 330 19.37 -47.15 -2.37
C TYR A 330 20.65 -47.65 -3.08
N GLU A 331 21.69 -46.83 -3.12
CA GLU A 331 23.02 -47.12 -3.68
C GLU A 331 23.83 -48.08 -2.79
N PRO A 332 24.82 -48.80 -3.34
CA PRO A 332 25.62 -49.73 -2.55
C PRO A 332 26.49 -48.98 -1.54
N VAL A 333 26.44 -49.42 -0.27
CA VAL A 333 27.20 -48.80 0.82
C VAL A 333 27.96 -49.83 1.64
N ASP A 334 29.20 -49.48 1.92
CA ASP A 334 30.09 -50.09 2.90
C ASP A 334 29.93 -49.36 4.25
N TRP A 335 29.21 -49.99 5.16
CA TRP A 335 28.86 -49.48 6.49
C TRP A 335 29.93 -49.81 7.52
N THR A 336 30.34 -48.81 8.30
CA THR A 336 31.18 -48.95 9.48
C THR A 336 30.41 -48.47 10.69
N VAL A 337 30.17 -49.36 11.65
CA VAL A 337 29.50 -49.02 12.91
C VAL A 337 30.54 -48.82 14.00
N ARG A 338 30.34 -47.82 14.86
CA ARG A 338 31.20 -47.51 16.00
C ARG A 338 30.36 -47.39 17.27
N GLU A 339 30.46 -48.39 18.14
CA GLU A 339 29.70 -48.42 19.39
C GLU A 339 30.47 -47.71 20.52
N GLN A 340 29.80 -46.80 21.23
CA GLN A 340 30.32 -46.22 22.47
C GLN A 340 30.26 -47.20 23.65
N ALA A 341 30.95 -46.86 24.73
CA ALA A 341 31.01 -47.69 25.92
C ALA A 341 29.64 -47.81 26.60
N GLY A 342 29.08 -49.03 26.63
CA GLY A 342 27.77 -49.31 27.22
C GLY A 342 26.69 -49.63 26.19
N THR A 343 26.97 -49.45 24.91
CA THR A 343 26.12 -49.87 23.80
C THR A 343 26.34 -51.35 23.48
N THR A 344 25.27 -52.11 23.29
CA THR A 344 25.29 -53.47 22.75
C THR A 344 24.36 -53.54 21.55
N ILE A 345 24.90 -53.90 20.38
CA ILE A 345 24.08 -54.11 19.18
C ILE A 345 23.72 -55.59 19.12
N ASP A 346 22.42 -55.89 19.17
CA ASP A 346 21.87 -57.26 19.14
C ASP A 346 21.71 -57.76 17.70
N GLU A 347 21.25 -56.87 16.81
CA GLU A 347 21.01 -57.18 15.40
C GLU A 347 21.32 -55.97 14.50
N VAL A 348 21.95 -56.23 13.36
CA VAL A 348 22.10 -55.28 12.25
C VAL A 348 21.32 -55.81 11.06
N ILE A 349 20.34 -55.04 10.60
CA ILE A 349 19.62 -55.32 9.36
C ILE A 349 20.15 -54.42 8.26
N LEU A 350 20.74 -55.03 7.24
CA LEU A 350 21.16 -54.33 6.03
C LEU A 350 19.99 -54.35 5.04
N ASN A 351 19.52 -53.18 4.61
CA ASN A 351 18.36 -53.04 3.73
C ASN A 351 18.70 -52.13 2.55
N GLY A 352 18.17 -52.41 1.36
CA GLY A 352 18.41 -51.52 0.22
C GLY A 352 18.07 -52.15 -1.11
N TYR A 353 18.07 -51.34 -2.17
CA TYR A 353 17.99 -51.89 -3.51
C TYR A 353 19.34 -52.51 -3.90
N HIS A 354 20.42 -51.74 -3.89
CA HIS A 354 21.75 -52.26 -4.14
C HIS A 354 22.35 -52.95 -2.92
N THR A 355 23.38 -53.76 -3.16
CA THR A 355 24.06 -54.54 -2.10
C THR A 355 24.61 -53.64 -1.00
N GLN A 356 24.27 -53.94 0.25
CA GLN A 356 24.79 -53.28 1.45
C GLN A 356 25.78 -54.20 2.16
N THR A 357 26.88 -53.64 2.66
CA THR A 357 27.94 -54.41 3.32
C THR A 357 28.27 -53.81 4.69
N LEU A 358 28.22 -54.62 5.76
CA LEU A 358 28.81 -54.23 7.03
C LEU A 358 30.31 -54.56 7.02
N VAL A 359 31.16 -53.54 6.97
CA VAL A 359 32.62 -53.67 6.87
C VAL A 359 33.27 -53.83 8.25
N SER A 360 32.81 -53.08 9.25
CA SER A 360 33.31 -53.17 10.62
C SER A 360 32.32 -52.62 11.65
N GLY A 361 32.53 -52.94 12.93
CA GLY A 361 31.59 -52.64 14.01
C GLY A 361 30.54 -53.73 14.22
N ALA A 362 29.68 -53.54 15.23
CA ALA A 362 28.59 -54.44 15.58
C ALA A 362 29.04 -55.90 15.77
N ALA A 363 30.19 -56.12 16.40
CA ALA A 363 30.84 -57.44 16.45
C ALA A 363 30.01 -58.51 17.19
N SER A 364 29.13 -58.08 18.09
CA SER A 364 28.19 -58.95 18.82
C SER A 364 26.88 -59.22 18.08
N ALA A 365 26.59 -58.45 17.03
CA ALA A 365 25.28 -58.43 16.40
C ALA A 365 25.08 -59.62 15.46
N THR A 366 23.84 -60.10 15.39
CA THR A 366 23.40 -60.94 14.26
C THR A 366 23.21 -60.03 13.05
N VAL A 367 23.79 -60.39 11.89
CA VAL A 367 23.62 -59.59 10.66
C VAL A 367 22.57 -60.25 9.77
N LEU A 368 21.52 -59.51 9.44
CA LEU A 368 20.47 -59.90 8.50
C LEU A 368 20.56 -59.05 7.23
N ASP A 369 20.90 -59.67 6.11
CA ASP A 369 20.94 -58.99 4.81
C ASP A 369 19.59 -59.11 4.07
N ARG A 370 19.01 -57.94 3.79
CA ARG A 370 17.77 -57.67 3.04
C ARG A 370 18.05 -56.69 1.90
N SER A 371 19.25 -56.67 1.35
CA SER A 371 19.51 -55.94 0.12
C SER A 371 18.90 -56.73 -1.05
N TYR A 372 18.26 -56.05 -2.01
CA TYR A 372 17.60 -56.74 -3.12
C TYR A 372 18.58 -57.56 -3.95
N GLU A 373 19.73 -56.99 -4.30
CA GLU A 373 20.71 -57.63 -5.17
C GLU A 373 21.39 -58.86 -4.53
N SER A 374 21.57 -58.86 -3.20
CA SER A 374 22.21 -59.97 -2.49
C SER A 374 21.21 -61.07 -2.07
N SER A 375 19.99 -60.68 -1.67
CA SER A 375 19.02 -61.59 -1.04
C SER A 375 17.73 -61.81 -1.85
N GLY A 376 17.50 -61.02 -2.90
CA GLY A 376 16.26 -61.02 -3.69
C GLY A 376 15.05 -60.43 -2.95
N ARG A 377 15.26 -59.80 -1.78
CA ARG A 377 14.20 -59.24 -0.93
C ARG A 377 14.72 -57.96 -0.27
N TYR A 378 13.88 -56.96 -0.13
CA TYR A 378 14.12 -55.76 0.67
C TYR A 378 12.81 -55.30 1.32
N TRP A 379 12.89 -54.48 2.36
CA TRP A 379 11.72 -53.87 3.00
C TRP A 379 11.32 -52.58 2.31
N ALA A 380 12.28 -51.70 2.06
CA ALA A 380 12.15 -50.55 1.17
C ALA A 380 13.44 -50.34 0.40
N ALA A 381 13.38 -49.66 -0.75
CA ALA A 381 14.60 -49.35 -1.51
C ALA A 381 15.51 -48.38 -0.73
N CYS A 382 14.90 -47.51 0.08
CA CYS A 382 15.52 -46.49 0.93
C CYS A 382 14.41 -45.86 1.82
N GLY A 383 14.79 -44.85 2.61
CA GLY A 383 13.92 -44.01 3.44
C GLY A 383 14.58 -42.64 3.69
N TYR A 384 13.83 -41.54 3.59
CA TYR A 384 14.39 -40.17 3.70
C TYR A 384 13.87 -39.37 4.87
N ALA A 385 12.61 -39.56 5.21
CA ALA A 385 11.91 -38.74 6.17
C ALA A 385 11.02 -39.61 7.04
N TRP A 386 10.91 -39.31 8.32
CA TRP A 386 9.90 -39.90 9.19
C TRP A 386 9.10 -38.78 9.87
N PRO A 387 7.75 -38.85 9.96
CA PRO A 387 6.86 -39.98 9.66
C PRO A 387 6.21 -39.94 8.26
N SER A 388 6.86 -39.36 7.26
CA SER A 388 6.33 -39.26 5.89
C SER A 388 7.08 -40.15 4.91
N SER A 389 6.56 -40.33 3.70
CA SER A 389 7.36 -40.85 2.58
C SER A 389 7.65 -39.69 1.63
N SER A 390 8.90 -39.53 1.22
CA SER A 390 9.34 -38.49 0.28
C SER A 390 10.34 -39.07 -0.74
N GLY A 391 10.57 -38.34 -1.82
CA GLY A 391 11.67 -38.59 -2.78
C GLY A 391 11.72 -39.98 -3.47
N GLY A 392 10.65 -40.77 -3.45
CA GLY A 392 10.60 -42.09 -4.09
C GLY A 392 11.01 -43.26 -3.21
N CYS A 393 11.37 -43.01 -1.95
CA CYS A 393 11.62 -44.02 -0.93
C CYS A 393 10.32 -44.38 -0.18
N ASP A 394 10.19 -45.63 0.26
CA ASP A 394 9.06 -46.10 1.07
C ASP A 394 9.45 -46.13 2.56
N THR A 395 9.65 -44.96 3.17
CA THR A 395 10.06 -44.89 4.58
C THR A 395 9.03 -45.53 5.49
N LEU A 396 7.73 -45.32 5.24
CA LEU A 396 6.65 -45.93 6.02
C LEU A 396 6.71 -47.47 5.97
N GLY A 397 6.93 -48.04 4.79
CA GLY A 397 7.12 -49.49 4.63
C GLY A 397 8.38 -50.01 5.33
N LEU A 398 9.49 -49.25 5.27
CA LEU A 398 10.74 -49.59 5.96
C LEU A 398 10.53 -49.70 7.48
N VAL A 399 9.94 -48.67 8.09
CA VAL A 399 9.69 -48.63 9.53
C VAL A 399 8.73 -49.74 9.93
N ALA A 400 7.59 -49.87 9.25
CA ALA A 400 6.62 -50.91 9.57
C ALA A 400 7.20 -52.34 9.49
N ALA A 401 8.09 -52.59 8.53
CA ALA A 401 8.77 -53.88 8.41
C ALA A 401 9.81 -54.10 9.52
N ALA A 402 10.55 -53.05 9.89
CA ALA A 402 11.55 -53.11 10.97
C ALA A 402 10.89 -53.33 12.34
N GLU A 403 9.78 -52.64 12.62
CA GLU A 403 8.98 -52.84 13.84
C GLU A 403 8.38 -54.25 13.87
N ALA A 404 7.82 -54.72 12.74
CA ALA A 404 7.26 -56.06 12.65
C ALA A 404 8.31 -57.19 12.80
N HIS A 405 9.56 -56.94 12.39
CA HIS A 405 10.67 -57.89 12.52
C HIS A 405 11.23 -57.91 13.95
N SER A 406 11.51 -56.74 14.51
CA SER A 406 12.13 -56.61 15.83
C SER A 406 11.14 -56.82 16.99
N GLY A 407 9.85 -56.53 16.76
CA GLY A 407 8.85 -56.44 17.82
C GLY A 407 9.01 -55.21 18.71
N LEU A 408 9.81 -54.22 18.29
CA LEU A 408 10.07 -52.96 18.98
C LEU A 408 9.41 -51.81 18.21
N ASP A 409 8.95 -50.80 18.93
CA ASP A 409 8.54 -49.53 18.31
C ASP A 409 9.79 -48.73 17.93
N LEU A 410 9.69 -47.93 16.86
CA LEU A 410 10.79 -47.08 16.39
C LEU A 410 11.22 -46.09 17.48
N ALA A 411 12.46 -46.20 17.95
CA ALA A 411 13.05 -45.32 18.97
C ALA A 411 13.80 -44.14 18.33
N GLY A 412 14.43 -44.36 17.17
CA GLY A 412 15.12 -43.31 16.44
C GLY A 412 15.18 -43.57 14.95
N PHE A 413 15.09 -42.49 14.17
CA PHE A 413 15.25 -42.52 12.73
C PHE A 413 16.11 -41.35 12.28
N VAL A 414 17.12 -41.64 11.46
CA VAL A 414 17.94 -40.65 10.80
C VAL A 414 17.89 -40.93 9.31
N GLY A 415 17.37 -39.99 8.53
CA GLY A 415 17.19 -40.14 7.10
C GLY A 415 17.60 -38.92 6.30
N CYS A 416 18.25 -39.10 5.15
CA CYS A 416 18.64 -38.02 4.24
C CYS A 416 18.88 -38.51 2.82
N TYR A 417 19.06 -37.57 1.88
CA TYR A 417 19.38 -37.92 0.51
C TYR A 417 20.79 -38.49 0.39
N HIS A 418 21.83 -37.76 0.80
CA HIS A 418 23.22 -38.24 0.81
C HIS A 418 23.87 -38.01 2.18
N GLY A 419 24.78 -38.90 2.59
CA GLY A 419 25.59 -38.67 3.81
C GLY A 419 26.65 -39.73 4.04
N THR A 420 27.75 -39.33 4.66
CA THR A 420 28.91 -40.22 4.92
C THR A 420 29.13 -40.54 6.39
N SER A 421 28.44 -39.84 7.29
CA SER A 421 28.53 -40.02 8.73
C SER A 421 27.17 -39.77 9.41
N PHE A 422 26.87 -40.57 10.42
CA PHE A 422 25.62 -40.49 11.20
C PHE A 422 25.90 -40.75 12.67
N SER A 423 25.16 -40.07 13.54
CA SER A 423 25.16 -40.33 14.98
C SER A 423 23.78 -40.78 15.44
N VAL A 424 23.73 -41.81 16.27
CA VAL A 424 22.54 -42.27 16.98
C VAL A 424 22.77 -42.02 18.47
N ASN A 425 22.16 -40.97 19.01
CA ASN A 425 22.38 -40.44 20.37
C ASN A 425 21.17 -40.64 21.28
#